data_AF-J3A8H6-F1
#
_entry.id   AF-J3A8H6-F1
#
_cell.length_a   1.000
_cell.length_b   1.000
_cell.length_c   1.000
_cell.angle_alpha   90.00
_cell.angle_beta   90.00
_cell.angle_gamma   90.00
#
_symmetry.space_group_name_H-M   'P 1'
#
loop_
_entity.id
_entity.type
_entity.pdbx_description
1 polymer ?
#
loop_
_entity_poly.entity_id
_entity_poly.type
_entity_poly.pdbx_seq_one_letter_code
_entity_poly.pdbx_strand_id
1 'polypeptide(L)'
;MWIDVKTYGAKGDGVTDDTQAIQTALTAALNLQIPLFFPAGTYIIEPNRLEAILGAGKSLVMQGIGPFSVIKRKANSTAADWRWLFSITSSGGDADSFVVSNLKIDSNARANPLPPDPYDYEHSTDFYIRGGGPSSYINYVALQQVWCTDGVADHFYFAGETNCYVRTVQITDFYSDNRKRTRSDITVTGGLERLNAANVACDRFEVELNQGYDGATPMFVNLSNISCRQQLDLEGDLSSPMVVQGSNLVSLASFSLTGMTGCISSSVFYTAPDQKNRVNFMKNMTFSNCRWVLHTTAQGSTKTVGTGLTVDYSDVGLVFDGCSFEANDTATSIGGYALSLEPWEVLAERQVTVRNCSFDPRLTQNISLNRCGNVSLINNRYSGSDHVIMLYGTGTYPLVVTVDGGDFSQVTGKMFYHKSSDKITLSMKNLPVPVSLTSGYKSENSSFTPVVSINERVVYVATAPSASVKYGGIKGDTLRLITPVNNQPCEWIATTTNKTACTWLVTKTAKS
;
A
#
# COMPACT_ATOMS: atom_id res chain seq x y z
N MET A 1 -42.61 -6.69 5.36
CA MET A 1 -42.86 -7.65 6.45
C MET A 1 -41.52 -8.11 6.97
N TRP A 2 -41.37 -8.30 8.28
CA TRP A 2 -40.10 -8.67 8.93
C TRP A 2 -40.33 -9.81 9.91
N ILE A 3 -39.34 -10.68 10.10
CA ILE A 3 -39.28 -11.63 11.20
C ILE A 3 -38.59 -10.94 12.37
N ASP A 4 -39.35 -10.45 13.35
CA ASP A 4 -38.80 -9.80 14.55
C ASP A 4 -38.29 -10.85 15.54
N VAL A 5 -37.00 -10.80 15.90
CA VAL A 5 -36.38 -11.72 16.87
C VAL A 5 -37.09 -11.76 18.22
N LYS A 6 -37.75 -10.67 18.65
CA LYS A 6 -38.50 -10.62 19.91
C LYS A 6 -39.79 -11.44 19.86
N THR A 7 -40.36 -11.64 18.67
CA THR A 7 -41.52 -12.54 18.49
C THR A 7 -41.14 -14.01 18.76
N TYR A 8 -39.85 -14.33 18.64
CA TYR A 8 -39.28 -15.64 18.92
C TYR A 8 -38.66 -15.75 20.32
N GLY A 9 -38.87 -14.75 21.17
CA GLY A 9 -38.46 -14.78 22.58
C GLY A 9 -37.11 -14.14 22.90
N ALA A 10 -36.42 -13.53 21.92
CA ALA A 10 -35.20 -12.77 22.19
C ALA A 10 -35.56 -11.53 23.03
N LYS A 11 -34.83 -11.26 24.11
CA LYS A 11 -35.12 -10.12 24.98
C LYS A 11 -34.37 -8.87 24.54
N GLY A 12 -33.10 -9.00 24.13
CA GLY A 12 -32.27 -7.86 23.80
C GLY A 12 -32.00 -6.95 25.01
N ASP A 13 -31.96 -7.52 26.22
CA ASP A 13 -31.81 -6.80 27.50
C ASP A 13 -30.35 -6.66 27.96
N GLY A 14 -29.38 -7.17 27.19
CA GLY A 14 -27.95 -7.14 27.48
C GLY A 14 -27.47 -8.17 28.49
N VAL A 15 -28.35 -9.06 28.97
CA VAL A 15 -28.01 -10.08 30.00
C VAL A 15 -28.51 -11.47 29.60
N THR A 16 -29.73 -11.58 29.08
CA THR A 16 -30.32 -12.84 28.64
C THR A 16 -29.58 -13.38 27.43
N ASP A 17 -29.25 -14.67 27.48
CA ASP A 17 -28.73 -15.41 26.34
C ASP A 17 -29.84 -15.58 25.28
N ASP A 18 -29.76 -14.83 24.20
CA ASP A 18 -30.78 -14.75 23.15
C ASP A 18 -30.52 -15.76 22.01
N THR A 19 -29.49 -16.60 22.12
CA THR A 19 -28.99 -17.48 21.06
C THR A 19 -30.09 -18.38 20.47
N GLN A 20 -30.84 -19.10 21.31
CA GLN A 20 -31.85 -20.04 20.81
C GLN A 20 -33.03 -19.33 20.12
N ALA A 21 -33.46 -18.19 20.68
CA ALA A 21 -34.54 -17.39 20.10
C ALA A 21 -34.14 -16.82 18.73
N ILE A 22 -32.90 -16.31 18.63
CA ILE A 22 -32.34 -15.80 17.38
C ILE A 22 -32.18 -16.92 16.35
N GLN A 23 -31.70 -18.10 16.73
CA GLN A 23 -31.61 -19.24 15.80
C GLN A 23 -33.00 -19.62 15.25
N THR A 24 -34.02 -19.63 16.10
CA THR A 24 -35.39 -19.98 15.69
C THR A 24 -35.94 -18.93 14.71
N ALA A 25 -35.73 -17.64 14.99
CA ALA A 25 -36.11 -16.55 14.10
C ALA A 25 -35.33 -16.61 12.77
N LEU A 26 -34.04 -16.90 12.82
CA LEU A 26 -33.16 -17.06 11.66
C LEU A 26 -33.64 -18.19 10.74
N THR A 27 -33.95 -19.36 11.30
CA THR A 27 -34.51 -20.48 10.55
C THR A 27 -35.86 -20.13 9.92
N ALA A 28 -36.73 -19.39 10.64
CA ALA A 28 -37.99 -18.92 10.07
C ALA A 28 -37.80 -17.92 8.92
N ALA A 29 -36.89 -16.95 9.09
CA ALA A 29 -36.52 -15.98 8.07
C ALA A 29 -36.02 -16.66 6.79
N LEU A 30 -35.14 -17.66 6.91
CA LEU A 30 -34.65 -18.46 5.79
C LEU A 30 -35.76 -19.26 5.10
N ASN A 31 -36.59 -19.96 5.87
CA ASN A 31 -37.65 -20.80 5.30
C ASN A 31 -38.71 -19.97 4.57
N LEU A 32 -39.11 -18.84 5.16
CA LEU A 32 -40.12 -17.95 4.61
C LEU A 32 -39.57 -16.94 3.61
N GLN A 33 -38.25 -16.80 3.50
CA GLN A 33 -37.58 -15.78 2.69
C GLN A 33 -38.03 -14.35 3.04
N ILE A 34 -38.10 -14.08 4.35
CA ILE A 34 -38.46 -12.78 4.91
C ILE A 34 -37.28 -12.26 5.72
N PRO A 35 -36.91 -10.97 5.59
CA PRO A 35 -35.81 -10.39 6.36
C PRO A 35 -35.95 -10.56 7.89
N LEU A 36 -34.85 -10.89 8.56
CA LEU A 36 -34.72 -10.97 10.00
C LEU A 36 -34.45 -9.57 10.58
N PHE A 37 -35.30 -9.14 11.52
CA PHE A 37 -35.24 -7.81 12.12
C PHE A 37 -34.84 -7.87 13.59
N PHE A 38 -33.91 -7.00 13.96
CA PHE A 38 -33.44 -6.76 15.32
C PHE A 38 -33.90 -5.38 15.79
N PRO A 39 -34.94 -5.28 16.62
CA PRO A 39 -35.28 -4.03 17.29
C PRO A 39 -34.12 -3.47 18.14
N ALA A 40 -34.32 -2.28 18.70
CA ALA A 40 -33.41 -1.75 19.72
C ALA A 40 -33.22 -2.76 20.86
N GLY A 41 -31.97 -3.00 21.23
CA GLY A 41 -31.61 -3.96 22.27
C GLY A 41 -30.16 -4.41 22.16
N THR A 42 -29.66 -5.04 23.23
CA THR A 42 -28.39 -5.76 23.24
C THR A 42 -28.66 -7.25 23.38
N TYR A 43 -28.36 -8.00 22.33
CA TYR A 43 -28.66 -9.41 22.21
C TYR A 43 -27.39 -10.22 22.49
N ILE A 44 -27.37 -10.93 23.62
CA ILE A 44 -26.21 -11.74 24.01
C ILE A 44 -26.25 -13.07 23.25
N ILE A 45 -25.14 -13.40 22.59
CA ILE A 45 -25.00 -14.63 21.81
C ILE A 45 -23.84 -15.47 22.38
N GLU A 46 -24.14 -16.73 22.68
CA GLU A 46 -23.14 -17.77 22.92
C GLU A 46 -22.53 -18.20 21.57
N PRO A 47 -21.20 -18.09 21.38
CA PRO A 47 -20.56 -18.42 20.11
C PRO A 47 -20.65 -19.92 19.77
N ASN A 48 -20.44 -20.23 18.49
CA ASN A 48 -20.49 -21.55 17.85
C ASN A 48 -21.89 -22.20 17.92
N ARG A 49 -22.95 -21.37 17.88
CA ARG A 49 -24.33 -21.83 18.02
C ARG A 49 -25.30 -21.32 16.96
N LEU A 50 -25.00 -20.23 16.26
CA LEU A 50 -25.87 -19.73 15.19
C LEU A 50 -25.38 -20.17 13.81
N GLU A 51 -26.26 -20.82 13.08
CA GLU A 51 -25.99 -21.36 11.75
C GLU A 51 -27.12 -20.97 10.78
N ALA A 52 -26.73 -20.42 9.64
CA ALA A 52 -27.58 -20.17 8.49
C ALA A 52 -27.02 -20.91 7.27
N ILE A 53 -27.81 -21.87 6.79
CA ILE A 53 -27.54 -22.60 5.54
C ILE A 53 -28.49 -22.05 4.47
N LEU A 54 -27.96 -21.34 3.49
CA LEU A 54 -28.71 -20.78 2.37
C LEU A 54 -28.81 -21.82 1.24
N GLY A 55 -30.03 -22.25 0.94
CA GLY A 55 -30.30 -23.11 -0.20
C GLY A 55 -30.16 -22.39 -1.54
N ALA A 56 -30.24 -23.15 -2.64
CA ALA A 56 -30.29 -22.59 -3.99
C ALA A 56 -31.39 -21.52 -4.14
N GLY A 57 -31.02 -20.35 -4.67
CA GLY A 57 -31.92 -19.22 -4.87
C GLY A 57 -32.44 -18.57 -3.58
N LYS A 58 -31.81 -18.86 -2.43
CA LYS A 58 -32.23 -18.30 -1.14
C LYS A 58 -31.37 -17.10 -0.76
N SER A 59 -32.01 -16.16 -0.09
CA SER A 59 -31.37 -15.00 0.52
C SER A 59 -31.59 -14.97 2.03
N LEU A 60 -30.68 -14.28 2.72
CA LEU A 60 -30.83 -13.89 4.13
C LEU A 60 -30.54 -12.40 4.25
N VAL A 61 -31.48 -11.65 4.82
CA VAL A 61 -31.27 -10.24 5.18
C VAL A 61 -31.40 -10.12 6.70
N MET A 62 -30.37 -9.60 7.35
CA MET A 62 -30.35 -9.25 8.76
C MET A 62 -30.32 -7.72 8.87
N GLN A 63 -31.31 -7.16 9.56
CA GLN A 63 -31.47 -5.72 9.65
C GLN A 63 -31.77 -5.26 11.07
N GLY A 64 -31.06 -4.21 11.52
CA GLY A 64 -31.36 -3.50 12.74
C GLY A 64 -31.87 -2.08 12.50
N ILE A 65 -31.76 -1.24 13.52
CA ILE A 65 -32.10 0.20 13.46
C ILE A 65 -30.89 1.09 13.72
N GLY A 66 -29.70 0.60 13.39
CA GLY A 66 -28.43 1.30 13.52
C GLY A 66 -27.64 0.81 14.74
N PRO A 67 -26.85 1.69 15.39
CA PRO A 67 -25.98 1.29 16.50
C PRO A 67 -26.73 0.88 17.78
N PHE A 68 -28.06 0.97 17.80
CA PHE A 68 -28.93 0.58 18.92
C PHE A 68 -29.39 -0.88 18.87
N SER A 69 -29.22 -1.55 17.72
CA SER A 69 -29.44 -2.99 17.57
C SER A 69 -28.09 -3.69 17.70
N VAL A 70 -27.75 -4.09 18.92
CA VAL A 70 -26.42 -4.60 19.27
C VAL A 70 -26.44 -6.12 19.35
N ILE A 71 -25.72 -6.78 18.47
CA ILE A 71 -25.33 -8.18 18.61
C ILE A 71 -24.07 -8.21 19.46
N LYS A 72 -24.07 -8.96 20.56
CA LYS A 72 -22.96 -8.98 21.50
C LYS A 72 -22.53 -10.39 21.86
N ARG A 73 -21.23 -10.69 21.73
CA ARG A 73 -20.65 -11.94 22.20
C ARG A 73 -20.76 -12.05 23.72
N LYS A 74 -21.20 -13.19 24.21
CA LYS A 74 -21.29 -13.48 25.65
C LYS A 74 -19.91 -13.37 26.32
N ALA A 75 -19.87 -12.83 27.54
CA ALA A 75 -18.65 -12.78 28.34
C ALA A 75 -18.20 -14.19 28.75
N ASN A 76 -16.88 -14.39 28.91
CA ASN A 76 -16.26 -15.66 29.30
C ASN A 76 -16.65 -16.88 28.44
N SER A 77 -16.98 -16.66 27.17
CA SER A 77 -17.48 -17.70 26.25
C SER A 77 -16.46 -18.17 25.21
N THR A 78 -15.37 -17.41 25.02
CA THR A 78 -14.33 -17.73 24.04
C THR A 78 -13.04 -18.13 24.74
N ALA A 79 -12.84 -19.44 24.89
CA ALA A 79 -11.65 -20.04 25.53
C ALA A 79 -10.87 -20.99 24.60
N ALA A 80 -11.23 -21.01 23.32
CA ALA A 80 -10.61 -21.80 22.27
C ALA A 80 -10.90 -21.15 20.92
N ASP A 81 -10.20 -21.59 19.88
CA ASP A 81 -10.47 -21.18 18.51
C ASP A 81 -11.84 -21.65 17.99
N TRP A 82 -12.22 -21.20 16.79
CA TRP A 82 -13.46 -21.61 16.10
C TRP A 82 -14.72 -21.33 16.94
N ARG A 83 -14.78 -20.10 17.45
CA ARG A 83 -15.92 -19.57 18.20
C ARG A 83 -16.54 -18.42 17.42
N TRP A 84 -17.23 -18.71 16.32
CA TRP A 84 -17.95 -17.68 15.56
C TRP A 84 -19.26 -17.26 16.24
N LEU A 85 -19.81 -16.05 16.03
CA LEU A 85 -21.20 -15.79 16.43
C LEU A 85 -22.16 -16.41 15.43
N PHE A 86 -21.95 -16.15 14.14
CA PHE A 86 -22.76 -16.67 13.02
C PHE A 86 -21.87 -17.42 12.03
N SER A 87 -22.30 -18.63 11.65
CA SER A 87 -21.82 -19.32 10.45
C SER A 87 -22.84 -19.16 9.33
N ILE A 88 -22.42 -18.53 8.24
CA ILE A 88 -23.22 -18.30 7.04
C ILE A 88 -22.62 -19.14 5.92
N THR A 89 -23.37 -20.15 5.47
CA THR A 89 -22.94 -21.05 4.38
C THR A 89 -24.02 -21.23 3.34
N SER A 90 -23.65 -21.49 2.09
CA SER A 90 -24.59 -22.01 1.09
C SER A 90 -24.60 -23.55 1.08
N SER A 91 -25.68 -24.14 0.58
CA SER A 91 -25.79 -25.58 0.33
C SER A 91 -26.80 -25.88 -0.78
N GLY A 92 -26.59 -26.99 -1.51
CA GLY A 92 -27.55 -27.48 -2.51
C GLY A 92 -27.68 -26.62 -3.76
N GLY A 93 -26.68 -25.79 -4.06
CA GLY A 93 -26.64 -24.87 -5.19
C GLY A 93 -26.32 -23.44 -4.76
N ASP A 94 -26.42 -22.50 -5.70
CA ASP A 94 -26.02 -21.12 -5.46
C ASP A 94 -27.07 -20.36 -4.66
N ALA A 95 -26.67 -19.82 -3.52
CA ALA A 95 -27.46 -18.87 -2.76
C ALA A 95 -27.44 -17.49 -3.43
N ASP A 96 -28.56 -16.78 -3.37
CA ASP A 96 -28.71 -15.47 -4.01
C ASP A 96 -27.97 -14.38 -3.23
N SER A 97 -28.26 -14.21 -1.94
CA SER A 97 -27.58 -13.15 -1.18
C SER A 97 -27.56 -13.33 0.34
N PHE A 98 -26.56 -12.73 0.97
CA PHE A 98 -26.53 -12.47 2.40
C PHE A 98 -26.31 -10.98 2.66
N VAL A 99 -27.19 -10.34 3.42
CA VAL A 99 -27.12 -8.90 3.70
C VAL A 99 -27.15 -8.67 5.21
N VAL A 100 -26.21 -7.88 5.71
CA VAL A 100 -26.23 -7.31 7.07
C VAL A 100 -26.35 -5.81 6.95
N SER A 101 -27.37 -5.23 7.58
CA SER A 101 -27.55 -3.78 7.55
C SER A 101 -28.00 -3.17 8.86
N ASN A 102 -27.56 -1.95 9.14
CA ASN A 102 -28.01 -1.15 10.28
C ASN A 102 -27.85 -1.87 11.63
N LEU A 103 -26.70 -2.51 11.86
CA LEU A 103 -26.44 -3.33 13.04
C LEU A 103 -25.12 -2.95 13.70
N LYS A 104 -25.09 -3.01 15.03
CA LYS A 104 -23.85 -2.98 15.80
C LYS A 104 -23.44 -4.39 16.24
N ILE A 105 -22.16 -4.68 16.17
CA ILE A 105 -21.54 -5.95 16.55
C ILE A 105 -20.48 -5.64 17.61
N ASP A 106 -20.67 -6.17 18.81
CA ASP A 106 -19.74 -6.07 19.92
C ASP A 106 -19.16 -7.46 20.18
N SER A 107 -17.93 -7.70 19.73
CA SER A 107 -17.26 -8.97 19.94
C SER A 107 -16.82 -9.15 21.40
N ASN A 108 -16.92 -8.10 22.22
CA ASN A 108 -16.77 -8.15 23.67
C ASN A 108 -15.44 -8.77 24.12
N ALA A 109 -14.35 -8.44 23.40
CA ALA A 109 -13.05 -9.04 23.62
C ALA A 109 -12.51 -8.79 25.03
N ARG A 110 -12.72 -7.62 25.62
CA ARG A 110 -12.24 -7.35 27.00
C ARG A 110 -12.92 -8.20 28.06
N ALA A 111 -14.11 -8.72 27.80
CA ALA A 111 -14.84 -9.60 28.72
C ALA A 111 -14.68 -11.10 28.38
N ASN A 112 -13.79 -11.44 27.45
CA ASN A 112 -13.45 -12.82 27.11
C ASN A 112 -11.97 -13.10 27.43
N PRO A 113 -11.59 -14.36 27.74
CA PRO A 113 -10.21 -14.74 28.00
C PRO A 113 -9.23 -14.26 26.91
N LEU A 114 -8.02 -13.89 27.32
CA LEU A 114 -6.92 -13.71 26.39
C LEU A 114 -6.42 -15.08 25.94
N PRO A 115 -6.08 -15.25 24.65
CA PRO A 115 -5.44 -16.47 24.21
C PRO A 115 -4.00 -16.58 24.77
N PRO A 116 -3.48 -17.81 24.96
CA PRO A 116 -2.07 -18.03 25.33
C PRO A 116 -1.08 -17.41 24.33
N ASP A 117 -1.27 -17.67 23.03
CA ASP A 117 -0.62 -16.97 21.93
C ASP A 117 -1.61 -16.01 21.25
N PRO A 118 -1.21 -14.80 20.81
CA PRO A 118 -2.12 -13.86 20.15
C PRO A 118 -2.92 -14.44 18.97
N TYR A 119 -2.43 -15.48 18.29
CA TYR A 119 -3.12 -16.09 17.15
C TYR A 119 -3.98 -17.31 17.50
N ASP A 120 -3.94 -17.85 18.73
CA ASP A 120 -4.65 -19.10 19.06
C ASP A 120 -6.18 -19.03 18.85
N TYR A 121 -6.79 -17.84 18.87
CA TYR A 121 -8.24 -17.66 18.69
C TYR A 121 -8.60 -17.02 17.35
N GLU A 122 -7.71 -17.08 16.35
CA GLU A 122 -7.81 -16.30 15.12
C GLU A 122 -9.08 -16.53 14.28
N HIS A 123 -9.70 -17.71 14.36
CA HIS A 123 -10.93 -18.04 13.65
C HIS A 123 -12.20 -17.79 14.47
N SER A 124 -12.07 -17.18 15.66
CA SER A 124 -13.20 -16.83 16.54
C SER A 124 -13.90 -15.55 16.11
N THR A 125 -14.20 -15.43 14.81
CA THR A 125 -14.82 -14.28 14.15
C THR A 125 -16.22 -13.96 14.68
N ASP A 126 -16.84 -12.83 14.33
CA ASP A 126 -18.27 -12.64 14.58
C ASP A 126 -19.11 -13.27 13.46
N PHE A 127 -18.79 -12.97 12.21
CA PHE A 127 -19.40 -13.58 11.03
C PHE A 127 -18.36 -14.41 10.28
N TYR A 128 -18.64 -15.71 10.21
CA TYR A 128 -17.89 -16.66 9.40
C TYR A 128 -18.69 -16.95 8.13
N ILE A 129 -18.20 -16.50 6.98
CA ILE A 129 -18.93 -16.48 5.71
C ILE A 129 -18.17 -17.28 4.66
N ARG A 130 -18.82 -18.29 4.08
CA ARG A 130 -18.26 -19.10 2.99
C ARG A 130 -19.35 -19.68 2.11
N GLY A 131 -19.06 -19.93 0.83
CA GLY A 131 -19.90 -20.84 0.05
C GLY A 131 -19.61 -22.30 0.41
N GLY A 132 -20.56 -23.20 0.13
CA GLY A 132 -20.44 -24.63 0.38
C GLY A 132 -19.47 -25.38 -0.53
N GLY A 133 -18.95 -24.73 -1.59
CA GLY A 133 -17.98 -25.31 -2.51
C GLY A 133 -18.12 -24.80 -3.95
N PRO A 134 -17.38 -25.39 -4.92
CA PRO A 134 -17.43 -25.00 -6.34
C PRO A 134 -18.81 -25.18 -7.02
N SER A 135 -19.76 -25.84 -6.36
CA SER A 135 -21.12 -26.08 -6.84
C SER A 135 -22.19 -25.38 -5.98
N SER A 136 -21.77 -24.57 -5.01
CA SER A 136 -22.67 -23.88 -4.09
C SER A 136 -22.03 -22.59 -3.62
N TYR A 137 -22.25 -21.52 -4.37
CA TYR A 137 -21.72 -20.20 -4.05
C TYR A 137 -22.68 -19.39 -3.18
N ILE A 138 -22.17 -18.33 -2.55
CA ILE A 138 -22.99 -17.17 -2.18
C ILE A 138 -22.75 -16.10 -3.25
N ASN A 139 -23.76 -15.78 -4.05
CA ASN A 139 -23.62 -14.87 -5.18
C ASN A 139 -23.29 -13.44 -4.76
N TYR A 140 -23.88 -12.98 -3.68
CA TYR A 140 -23.75 -11.60 -3.25
C TYR A 140 -23.76 -11.49 -1.73
N VAL A 141 -22.79 -10.79 -1.16
CA VAL A 141 -22.78 -10.39 0.24
C VAL A 141 -22.74 -8.88 0.34
N ALA A 142 -23.61 -8.29 1.17
CA ALA A 142 -23.60 -6.86 1.44
C ALA A 142 -23.51 -6.54 2.93
N LEU A 143 -22.57 -5.67 3.28
CA LEU A 143 -22.44 -5.06 4.61
C LEU A 143 -22.72 -3.57 4.48
N GLN A 144 -23.81 -3.08 5.09
CA GLN A 144 -24.31 -1.72 4.88
C GLN A 144 -24.63 -1.02 6.20
N GLN A 145 -23.95 0.07 6.53
CA GLN A 145 -24.16 0.78 7.81
C GLN A 145 -23.97 -0.18 8.99
N VAL A 146 -22.74 -0.66 9.15
CA VAL A 146 -22.37 -1.65 10.16
C VAL A 146 -21.35 -1.02 11.10
N TRP A 147 -21.57 -1.20 12.41
CA TRP A 147 -20.66 -0.74 13.45
C TRP A 147 -20.09 -1.93 14.21
N CYS A 148 -18.78 -2.08 14.23
CA CYS A 148 -18.11 -3.14 14.96
C CYS A 148 -17.29 -2.56 16.12
N THR A 149 -17.12 -3.33 17.20
CA THR A 149 -16.29 -2.89 18.33
C THR A 149 -15.67 -4.08 19.05
N ASP A 150 -14.47 -3.85 19.59
CA ASP A 150 -13.84 -4.73 20.58
C ASP A 150 -13.68 -6.18 20.08
N GLY A 151 -13.15 -6.34 18.86
CA GLY A 151 -12.96 -7.62 18.16
C GLY A 151 -12.16 -8.67 18.96
N VAL A 152 -12.72 -9.86 19.15
CA VAL A 152 -11.99 -11.03 19.69
C VAL A 152 -10.98 -11.55 18.67
N ALA A 153 -11.43 -11.65 17.43
CA ALA A 153 -10.66 -11.98 16.23
C ALA A 153 -11.22 -11.14 15.08
N ASP A 154 -11.58 -11.76 13.95
CA ASP A 154 -12.22 -11.06 12.84
C ASP A 154 -13.66 -10.60 13.16
N HIS A 155 -14.15 -9.47 12.63
CA HIS A 155 -15.61 -9.21 12.70
C HIS A 155 -16.32 -9.89 11.54
N PHE A 156 -15.81 -9.69 10.32
CA PHE A 156 -16.28 -10.36 9.12
C PHE A 156 -15.14 -11.12 8.49
N TYR A 157 -15.26 -12.44 8.50
CA TYR A 157 -14.28 -13.34 7.90
C TYR A 157 -14.90 -14.06 6.70
N PHE A 158 -14.38 -13.73 5.52
CA PHE A 158 -14.67 -14.42 4.26
C PHE A 158 -13.63 -15.53 4.08
N ALA A 159 -14.02 -16.74 4.46
CA ALA A 159 -13.08 -17.84 4.64
C ALA A 159 -12.63 -18.47 3.32
N GLY A 160 -11.35 -18.85 3.28
CA GLY A 160 -10.66 -19.34 2.08
C GLY A 160 -10.00 -20.69 2.26
N GLU A 161 -10.71 -21.70 2.78
CA GLU A 161 -10.14 -23.03 3.08
C GLU A 161 -9.51 -23.74 1.87
N THR A 162 -9.75 -23.28 0.63
CA THR A 162 -8.82 -23.37 -0.53
C THR A 162 -9.24 -22.37 -1.63
N ASN A 163 -10.51 -21.94 -1.65
CA ASN A 163 -11.04 -20.81 -2.43
C ASN A 163 -12.23 -20.22 -1.65
N CYS A 164 -12.43 -18.89 -1.67
CA CYS A 164 -13.61 -18.30 -1.04
C CYS A 164 -14.78 -18.39 -2.03
N TYR A 165 -15.74 -19.30 -1.80
CA TYR A 165 -16.89 -19.52 -2.70
C TYR A 165 -17.99 -18.45 -2.54
N VAL A 166 -17.58 -17.19 -2.47
CA VAL A 166 -18.43 -16.01 -2.45
C VAL A 166 -18.05 -15.17 -3.66
N ARG A 167 -19.03 -14.85 -4.51
CA ARG A 167 -18.73 -14.15 -5.78
C ARG A 167 -18.42 -12.69 -5.55
N THR A 168 -19.43 -11.92 -5.16
CA THR A 168 -19.29 -10.47 -4.95
C THR A 168 -19.54 -10.09 -3.51
N VAL A 169 -18.63 -9.32 -2.92
CA VAL A 169 -18.79 -8.66 -1.63
C VAL A 169 -18.88 -7.15 -1.84
N GLN A 170 -19.92 -6.54 -1.28
CA GLN A 170 -20.14 -5.10 -1.25
C GLN A 170 -20.13 -4.60 0.20
N ILE A 171 -19.26 -3.64 0.50
CA ILE A 171 -19.17 -3.01 1.83
C ILE A 171 -19.37 -1.51 1.66
N THR A 172 -20.32 -0.94 2.40
CA THR A 172 -20.62 0.50 2.37
C THR A 172 -20.91 1.00 3.77
N ASP A 173 -20.25 2.08 4.18
CA ASP A 173 -20.46 2.73 5.49
C ASP A 173 -20.20 1.75 6.65
N PHE A 174 -18.98 1.24 6.70
CA PHE A 174 -18.52 0.31 7.74
C PHE A 174 -17.60 1.02 8.72
N TYR A 175 -17.86 0.86 10.01
CA TYR A 175 -17.09 1.50 11.07
C TYR A 175 -16.68 0.44 12.08
N SER A 176 -15.42 0.38 12.46
CA SER A 176 -15.00 -0.35 13.67
C SER A 176 -14.31 0.59 14.64
N ASP A 177 -14.18 0.17 15.91
CA ASP A 177 -13.30 0.81 16.89
C ASP A 177 -12.82 -0.17 17.97
N ASN A 178 -11.92 0.32 18.83
CA ASN A 178 -11.47 -0.36 20.05
C ASN A 178 -10.82 -1.74 19.83
N ARG A 179 -10.28 -2.04 18.64
CA ARG A 179 -9.50 -3.27 18.44
C ARG A 179 -8.18 -3.21 19.22
N LYS A 180 -8.01 -4.14 20.16
CA LYS A 180 -6.77 -4.34 20.93
C LYS A 180 -6.10 -5.70 20.69
N ARG A 181 -6.83 -6.65 20.12
CA ARG A 181 -6.32 -7.98 19.77
C ARG A 181 -5.83 -8.00 18.32
N THR A 182 -5.04 -9.02 18.00
CA THR A 182 -4.63 -9.43 16.64
C THR A 182 -5.86 -9.74 15.77
N ARG A 183 -5.64 -10.03 14.48
CA ARG A 183 -6.69 -10.18 13.44
C ARG A 183 -7.33 -8.87 13.00
N SER A 184 -8.22 -8.94 12.01
CA SER A 184 -8.66 -7.78 11.24
C SER A 184 -10.16 -7.52 11.40
N ASP A 185 -10.66 -6.32 11.09
CA ASP A 185 -12.11 -6.10 11.17
C ASP A 185 -12.84 -6.76 10.01
N ILE A 186 -12.18 -6.77 8.85
CA ILE A 186 -12.64 -7.42 7.63
C ILE A 186 -11.47 -8.20 7.07
N THR A 187 -11.70 -9.48 6.81
CA THR A 187 -10.66 -10.41 6.38
C THR A 187 -11.17 -11.27 5.23
N VAL A 188 -10.41 -11.31 4.15
CA VAL A 188 -10.64 -12.18 3.00
C VAL A 188 -9.38 -13.04 2.81
N THR A 189 -9.44 -14.34 3.10
CA THR A 189 -8.25 -15.23 3.01
C THR A 189 -8.24 -16.16 1.78
N GLY A 190 -9.27 -16.08 0.93
CA GLY A 190 -9.35 -16.83 -0.33
C GLY A 190 -9.83 -15.93 -1.47
N GLY A 191 -9.69 -16.35 -2.73
CA GLY A 191 -10.12 -15.54 -3.86
C GLY A 191 -11.65 -15.38 -3.92
N LEU A 192 -12.14 -14.15 -3.87
CA LEU A 192 -13.49 -13.75 -4.32
C LEU A 192 -13.45 -13.43 -5.82
N GLU A 193 -14.59 -13.38 -6.51
CA GLU A 193 -14.62 -12.78 -7.86
C GLU A 193 -14.45 -11.26 -7.76
N ARG A 194 -15.12 -10.62 -6.79
CA ARG A 194 -15.11 -9.16 -6.62
C ARG A 194 -15.29 -8.71 -5.18
N LEU A 195 -14.46 -7.77 -4.74
CA LEU A 195 -14.62 -7.00 -3.51
C LEU A 195 -14.78 -5.52 -3.85
N ASN A 196 -15.92 -4.94 -3.47
CA ASN A 196 -16.17 -3.51 -3.56
C ASN A 196 -16.34 -2.95 -2.15
N ALA A 197 -15.49 -2.02 -1.74
CA ALA A 197 -15.61 -1.34 -0.45
C ALA A 197 -15.59 0.18 -0.62
N ALA A 198 -16.53 0.85 0.04
CA ALA A 198 -16.64 2.30 0.05
C ALA A 198 -16.95 2.81 1.46
N ASN A 199 -16.32 3.92 1.86
CA ASN A 199 -16.54 4.57 3.16
C ASN A 199 -16.35 3.59 4.34
N VAL A 200 -15.14 3.06 4.47
CA VAL A 200 -14.78 2.14 5.54
C VAL A 200 -13.80 2.83 6.48
N ALA A 201 -14.13 2.91 7.76
CA ALA A 201 -13.23 3.41 8.80
C ALA A 201 -13.02 2.32 9.85
N CYS A 202 -11.92 1.57 9.75
CA CYS A 202 -11.64 0.43 10.60
C CYS A 202 -10.24 0.49 11.24
N ASP A 203 -9.94 -0.45 12.12
CA ASP A 203 -8.59 -0.62 12.66
C ASP A 203 -7.75 -1.41 11.65
N ARG A 204 -8.29 -2.50 11.10
CA ARG A 204 -7.57 -3.39 10.18
C ARG A 204 -8.46 -3.89 9.04
N PHE A 205 -7.98 -3.80 7.81
CA PHE A 205 -8.63 -4.32 6.60
C PHE A 205 -7.63 -5.23 5.87
N GLU A 206 -8.04 -6.46 5.60
CA GLU A 206 -7.14 -7.50 5.10
C GLU A 206 -7.73 -8.30 3.95
N VAL A 207 -6.94 -8.42 2.88
CA VAL A 207 -7.12 -9.36 1.78
C VAL A 207 -5.81 -10.11 1.61
N GLU A 208 -5.78 -11.39 1.92
CA GLU A 208 -4.60 -12.25 1.84
C GLU A 208 -4.95 -13.47 0.98
N LEU A 209 -4.67 -13.37 -0.33
CA LEU A 209 -5.00 -14.38 -1.31
C LEU A 209 -3.88 -15.42 -1.39
N ASN A 210 -4.19 -16.63 -0.95
CA ASN A 210 -3.30 -17.77 -1.17
C ASN A 210 -3.35 -18.28 -2.62
N GLN A 211 -4.53 -18.19 -3.28
CA GLN A 211 -4.79 -18.58 -4.67
C GLN A 211 -5.96 -17.75 -5.25
N GLY A 212 -6.03 -17.60 -6.57
CA GLY A 212 -7.19 -17.02 -7.28
C GLY A 212 -8.48 -17.85 -7.09
N TYR A 213 -9.66 -17.23 -7.20
CA TYR A 213 -11.00 -17.81 -6.90
C TYR A 213 -11.28 -19.19 -7.53
N ASP A 214 -10.78 -19.42 -8.74
CA ASP A 214 -10.85 -20.67 -9.49
C ASP A 214 -9.46 -21.18 -9.91
N GLY A 215 -8.40 -20.61 -9.33
CA GLY A 215 -7.00 -20.88 -9.68
C GLY A 215 -6.52 -20.25 -11.00
N ALA A 216 -7.35 -19.49 -11.72
CA ALA A 216 -6.98 -18.91 -13.02
C ALA A 216 -7.43 -17.45 -13.19
N THR A 217 -8.57 -17.07 -12.62
CA THR A 217 -9.21 -15.77 -12.75
C THR A 217 -8.76 -14.84 -11.62
N PRO A 218 -8.27 -13.63 -11.94
CA PRO A 218 -7.87 -12.66 -10.93
C PRO A 218 -9.08 -12.10 -10.19
N MET A 219 -8.92 -11.85 -8.89
CA MET A 219 -9.90 -11.13 -8.08
C MET A 219 -9.92 -9.64 -8.43
N PHE A 220 -11.11 -9.05 -8.57
CA PHE A 220 -11.27 -7.60 -8.75
C PHE A 220 -11.52 -6.91 -7.41
N VAL A 221 -10.73 -5.88 -7.11
CA VAL A 221 -10.77 -5.16 -5.84
C VAL A 221 -10.95 -3.66 -6.09
N ASN A 222 -12.13 -3.14 -5.76
CA ASN A 222 -12.46 -1.72 -5.89
C ASN A 222 -12.60 -1.10 -4.50
N LEU A 223 -11.71 -0.18 -4.15
CA LEU A 223 -11.63 0.43 -2.82
C LEU A 223 -11.73 1.96 -2.94
N SER A 224 -12.64 2.57 -2.18
CA SER A 224 -12.75 4.03 -2.12
C SER A 224 -13.00 4.51 -0.69
N ASN A 225 -12.29 5.54 -0.26
CA ASN A 225 -12.43 6.13 1.09
C ASN A 225 -12.29 5.06 2.20
N ILE A 226 -11.17 4.35 2.19
CA ILE A 226 -10.83 3.34 3.20
C ILE A 226 -9.82 3.95 4.16
N SER A 227 -10.11 3.95 5.46
CA SER A 227 -9.24 4.48 6.51
C SER A 227 -8.98 3.41 7.56
N CYS A 228 -7.74 2.94 7.62
CA CYS A 228 -7.28 1.94 8.56
C CYS A 228 -6.39 2.60 9.62
N ARG A 229 -6.79 2.51 10.89
CA ARG A 229 -6.00 3.07 12.01
C ARG A 229 -4.75 2.26 12.33
N GLN A 230 -4.72 0.98 11.98
CA GLN A 230 -3.61 0.09 12.24
C GLN A 230 -3.06 -0.48 10.94
N GLN A 231 -3.81 -1.29 10.19
CA GLN A 231 -3.25 -2.00 9.03
C GLN A 231 -4.18 -2.01 7.83
N LEU A 232 -3.61 -1.77 6.64
CA LEU A 232 -4.22 -2.10 5.35
C LEU A 232 -3.36 -3.17 4.66
N ASP A 233 -3.90 -4.37 4.52
CA ASP A 233 -3.21 -5.52 3.95
C ASP A 233 -3.94 -5.96 2.67
N LEU A 234 -3.25 -5.87 1.52
CA LEU A 234 -3.69 -6.27 0.19
C LEU A 234 -2.59 -7.15 -0.42
N GLU A 235 -2.61 -8.43 -0.08
CA GLU A 235 -1.68 -9.46 -0.53
C GLU A 235 -2.39 -10.38 -1.53
N GLY A 236 -1.97 -10.34 -2.80
CA GLY A 236 -2.53 -11.09 -3.91
C GLY A 236 -1.70 -12.31 -4.30
N ASP A 237 -2.32 -13.25 -5.02
CA ASP A 237 -1.65 -14.42 -5.59
C ASP A 237 -0.64 -13.98 -6.67
N LEU A 238 0.61 -14.44 -6.56
CA LEU A 238 1.69 -14.08 -7.48
C LEU A 238 1.47 -14.66 -8.90
N SER A 239 0.76 -15.78 -9.00
CA SER A 239 0.42 -16.44 -10.26
C SER A 239 -0.72 -15.74 -11.00
N SER A 240 -1.70 -15.22 -10.25
CA SER A 240 -2.85 -14.46 -10.76
C SER A 240 -3.07 -13.18 -9.92
N PRO A 241 -2.32 -12.09 -10.21
CA PRO A 241 -2.36 -10.87 -9.42
C PRO A 241 -3.76 -10.28 -9.33
N MET A 242 -4.13 -9.77 -8.15
CA MET A 242 -5.41 -9.10 -8.00
C MET A 242 -5.44 -7.78 -8.80
N VAL A 243 -6.58 -7.48 -9.40
CA VAL A 243 -6.81 -6.24 -10.15
C VAL A 243 -7.39 -5.20 -9.20
N VAL A 244 -6.59 -4.20 -8.85
CA VAL A 244 -6.94 -3.19 -7.85
C VAL A 244 -7.25 -1.84 -8.50
N GLN A 245 -8.38 -1.26 -8.11
CA GLN A 245 -8.74 0.13 -8.36
C GLN A 245 -9.02 0.78 -7.00
N GLY A 246 -8.03 1.54 -6.49
CA GLY A 246 -8.07 2.19 -5.19
C GLY A 246 -8.07 3.71 -5.28
N SER A 247 -8.84 4.38 -4.42
CA SER A 247 -8.75 5.82 -4.25
C SER A 247 -9.00 6.24 -2.80
N ASN A 248 -8.29 7.26 -2.32
CA ASN A 248 -8.42 7.79 -0.95
C ASN A 248 -8.26 6.69 0.11
N LEU A 249 -7.25 5.85 -0.04
CA LEU A 249 -6.89 4.84 0.96
C LEU A 249 -5.96 5.47 1.99
N VAL A 250 -6.16 5.15 3.26
CA VAL A 250 -5.33 5.61 4.37
C VAL A 250 -4.93 4.41 5.21
N SER A 251 -3.62 4.22 5.40
CA SER A 251 -3.11 3.35 6.47
C SER A 251 -2.24 4.16 7.41
N LEU A 252 -2.61 4.19 8.70
CA LEU A 252 -1.95 5.03 9.72
C LEU A 252 -0.81 4.34 10.47
N ALA A 253 -0.65 3.02 10.38
CA ALA A 253 0.47 2.35 11.04
C ALA A 253 1.26 1.42 10.10
N SER A 254 0.61 0.48 9.41
CA SER A 254 1.34 -0.48 8.56
C SER A 254 0.55 -0.88 7.32
N PHE A 255 1.26 -1.34 6.30
CA PHE A 255 0.62 -1.82 5.08
C PHE A 255 1.42 -2.93 4.42
N SER A 256 0.70 -3.80 3.73
CA SER A 256 1.30 -4.76 2.82
C SER A 256 0.54 -4.71 1.51
N LEU A 257 1.26 -4.41 0.44
CA LEU A 257 0.73 -4.28 -0.90
C LEU A 257 1.53 -5.23 -1.78
N THR A 258 0.94 -6.36 -2.15
CA THR A 258 1.68 -7.45 -2.79
C THR A 258 0.87 -8.10 -3.90
N GLY A 259 1.51 -8.45 -5.03
CA GLY A 259 0.86 -9.30 -6.04
C GLY A 259 -0.34 -8.63 -6.70
N MET A 260 -0.18 -7.37 -7.10
CA MET A 260 -1.29 -6.54 -7.63
C MET A 260 -0.99 -5.97 -9.02
N THR A 261 -2.07 -5.68 -9.75
CA THR A 261 -2.08 -4.87 -10.97
C THR A 261 -3.16 -3.80 -10.89
N GLY A 262 -3.03 -2.70 -11.64
CA GLY A 262 -4.04 -1.63 -11.69
C GLY A 262 -3.54 -0.29 -11.15
N CYS A 263 -4.38 0.40 -10.37
CA CYS A 263 -4.11 1.76 -9.92
C CYS A 263 -4.60 2.02 -8.49
N ILE A 264 -3.76 2.65 -7.68
CA ILE A 264 -4.17 3.29 -6.42
C ILE A 264 -3.86 4.77 -6.53
N SER A 265 -4.84 5.61 -6.24
CA SER A 265 -4.72 7.07 -6.38
C SER A 265 -5.06 7.83 -5.11
N SER A 266 -4.50 9.05 -4.97
CA SER A 266 -4.88 10.01 -3.91
C SER A 266 -4.87 9.42 -2.48
N SER A 267 -3.94 8.50 -2.22
CA SER A 267 -3.90 7.71 -0.98
C SER A 267 -2.75 8.13 -0.08
N VAL A 268 -2.82 7.82 1.22
CA VAL A 268 -1.80 8.15 2.22
C VAL A 268 -1.37 6.89 2.96
N PHE A 269 -0.08 6.58 2.90
CA PHE A 269 0.49 5.39 3.53
C PHE A 269 1.55 5.81 4.54
N TYR A 270 1.32 5.51 5.82
CA TYR A 270 2.33 5.68 6.87
C TYR A 270 3.14 4.40 7.00
N THR A 271 4.47 4.52 7.06
CA THR A 271 5.33 3.40 7.45
C THR A 271 5.44 3.30 8.97
N ALA A 272 5.79 2.12 9.50
CA ALA A 272 6.08 1.89 10.93
C ALA A 272 7.39 1.11 11.13
N PRO A 273 8.09 1.30 12.28
CA PRO A 273 9.42 0.72 12.51
C PRO A 273 9.43 -0.80 12.64
N ASP A 274 8.39 -1.39 13.27
CA ASP A 274 8.36 -2.80 13.66
C ASP A 274 7.23 -3.58 12.97
N GLN A 275 6.78 -3.12 11.80
CA GLN A 275 5.63 -3.69 11.10
C GLN A 275 5.94 -3.93 9.62
N LYS A 276 5.08 -4.73 8.95
CA LYS A 276 5.12 -4.90 7.49
C LYS A 276 4.89 -3.53 6.81
N ASN A 277 5.81 -3.11 5.93
CA ASN A 277 5.64 -1.97 5.01
C ASN A 277 6.08 -2.43 3.62
N ARG A 278 5.22 -3.19 2.93
CA ARG A 278 5.60 -3.92 1.70
C ARG A 278 4.93 -3.32 0.47
N VAL A 279 5.70 -3.18 -0.61
CA VAL A 279 5.22 -2.88 -1.96
C VAL A 279 5.99 -3.78 -2.90
N ASN A 280 5.45 -4.97 -3.15
CA ASN A 280 6.21 -6.06 -3.76
C ASN A 280 5.40 -6.79 -4.87
N PHE A 281 6.12 -7.41 -5.80
CA PHE A 281 5.56 -8.28 -6.84
C PHE A 281 4.43 -7.65 -7.67
N MET A 282 4.55 -6.35 -7.94
CA MET A 282 3.64 -5.57 -8.74
C MET A 282 3.75 -5.93 -10.22
N LYS A 283 2.61 -5.97 -10.92
CA LYS A 283 2.56 -6.14 -12.37
C LYS A 283 1.73 -5.01 -12.97
N ASN A 284 2.35 -4.08 -13.71
CA ASN A 284 1.70 -2.91 -14.31
C ASN A 284 0.86 -2.11 -13.30
N MET A 285 1.42 -1.88 -12.11
CA MET A 285 0.75 -1.16 -11.03
C MET A 285 1.14 0.32 -11.04
N THR A 286 0.16 1.21 -10.87
CA THR A 286 0.40 2.64 -10.72
C THR A 286 -0.06 3.15 -9.35
N PHE A 287 0.83 3.84 -8.65
CA PHE A 287 0.50 4.71 -7.52
C PHE A 287 0.47 6.15 -8.03
N SER A 288 -0.71 6.77 -8.03
CA SER A 288 -0.92 8.12 -8.58
C SER A 288 -1.27 9.11 -7.49
N ASN A 289 -0.54 10.22 -7.37
CA ASN A 289 -0.82 11.29 -6.40
C ASN A 289 -0.92 10.77 -4.94
N CYS A 290 -0.13 9.75 -4.60
CA CYS A 290 -0.11 9.18 -3.25
C CYS A 290 0.95 9.85 -2.37
N ARG A 291 0.67 9.95 -1.07
CA ARG A 291 1.60 10.46 -0.06
C ARG A 291 2.16 9.30 0.74
N TRP A 292 3.47 9.13 0.72
CA TRP A 292 4.20 8.13 1.49
C TRP A 292 4.84 8.81 2.69
N VAL A 293 4.27 8.59 3.86
CA VAL A 293 4.67 9.24 5.11
C VAL A 293 5.59 8.29 5.89
N LEU A 294 6.87 8.63 5.93
CA LEU A 294 7.94 7.77 6.37
C LEU A 294 8.19 7.95 7.86
N HIS A 295 8.10 6.86 8.62
CA HIS A 295 8.54 6.80 9.99
C HIS A 295 10.03 7.16 10.12
N THR A 296 10.38 7.82 11.22
CA THR A 296 11.77 8.15 11.53
C THR A 296 12.22 7.55 12.86
N THR A 297 13.44 7.07 12.92
CA THR A 297 14.10 6.56 14.13
C THR A 297 15.23 7.49 14.55
N ALA A 298 15.54 7.47 15.85
CA ALA A 298 16.73 8.15 16.38
C ALA A 298 17.98 7.27 16.16
N GLN A 299 19.06 7.89 15.68
CA GLN A 299 20.38 7.27 15.54
C GLN A 299 21.42 8.20 16.17
N GLY A 300 21.70 8.02 17.47
CA GLY A 300 22.48 9.00 18.23
C GLY A 300 21.77 10.35 18.28
N SER A 301 22.43 11.42 17.84
CA SER A 301 21.85 12.77 17.75
C SER A 301 21.14 13.08 16.42
N THR A 302 21.09 12.13 15.49
CA THR A 302 20.48 12.32 14.17
C THR A 302 19.17 11.55 14.03
N LYS A 303 18.31 11.98 13.10
CA LYS A 303 17.08 11.28 12.70
C LYS A 303 17.29 10.59 11.36
N THR A 304 16.69 9.42 11.16
CA THR A 304 16.75 8.68 9.89
C THR A 304 15.42 8.04 9.55
N VAL A 305 15.06 7.93 8.26
CA VAL A 305 13.93 7.13 7.78
C VAL A 305 14.27 5.63 7.69
N GLY A 306 15.47 5.21 8.12
CA GLY A 306 15.92 3.84 8.00
C GLY A 306 16.01 3.41 6.53
N THR A 307 15.23 2.40 6.14
CA THR A 307 15.12 1.93 4.75
C THR A 307 14.07 2.69 3.91
N GLY A 308 13.32 3.61 4.53
CA GLY A 308 12.23 4.36 3.89
C GLY A 308 11.10 3.45 3.42
N LEU A 309 10.53 3.76 2.25
CA LEU A 309 9.70 2.83 1.51
C LEU A 309 10.61 1.88 0.73
N THR A 310 10.62 0.61 1.13
CA THR A 310 11.34 -0.44 0.39
C THR A 310 10.39 -1.13 -0.58
N VAL A 311 10.80 -1.16 -1.85
CA VAL A 311 10.17 -1.91 -2.93
C VAL A 311 11.11 -3.05 -3.27
N ASP A 312 10.59 -4.28 -3.15
CA ASP A 312 11.38 -5.51 -3.25
C ASP A 312 10.75 -6.48 -4.28
N TYR A 313 11.59 -7.35 -4.83
CA TYR A 313 11.25 -8.45 -5.75
C TYR A 313 10.89 -8.04 -7.19
N SER A 314 10.22 -8.96 -7.92
CA SER A 314 10.05 -8.95 -9.37
C SER A 314 8.96 -8.00 -9.89
N ASP A 315 8.99 -6.75 -9.44
CA ASP A 315 8.09 -5.71 -9.93
C ASP A 315 8.34 -5.41 -11.41
N VAL A 316 7.28 -5.48 -12.22
CA VAL A 316 7.31 -5.21 -13.65
C VAL A 316 6.27 -4.14 -13.97
N GLY A 317 6.69 -3.02 -14.54
CA GLY A 317 5.78 -1.92 -14.90
C GLY A 317 5.23 -1.16 -13.69
N LEU A 318 5.97 -1.09 -12.58
CA LEU A 318 5.58 -0.30 -11.41
C LEU A 318 5.81 1.19 -11.67
N VAL A 319 4.79 2.01 -11.42
CA VAL A 319 4.83 3.46 -11.62
C VAL A 319 4.44 4.19 -10.35
N PHE A 320 5.29 5.11 -9.91
CA PHE A 320 4.94 6.18 -8.98
C PHE A 320 4.79 7.47 -9.79
N ASP A 321 3.60 8.06 -9.81
CA ASP A 321 3.28 9.26 -10.59
C ASP A 321 2.69 10.34 -9.67
N GLY A 322 3.33 11.50 -9.58
CA GLY A 322 2.82 12.59 -8.76
C GLY A 322 2.86 12.33 -7.24
N CYS A 323 3.61 11.33 -6.79
CA CYS A 323 3.66 10.96 -5.37
C CYS A 323 4.59 11.90 -4.56
N SER A 324 4.31 12.06 -3.26
CA SER A 324 5.22 12.69 -2.31
C SER A 324 5.78 11.67 -1.33
N PHE A 325 7.05 11.83 -0.97
CA PHE A 325 7.70 11.04 0.08
C PHE A 325 8.13 11.99 1.21
N GLU A 326 7.48 11.87 2.35
CA GLU A 326 7.48 12.86 3.43
C GLU A 326 7.96 12.23 4.72
N ALA A 327 8.92 12.84 5.42
CA ALA A 327 9.36 12.30 6.70
C ALA A 327 8.44 12.75 7.84
N ASN A 328 7.94 11.80 8.62
CA ASN A 328 7.08 12.05 9.78
C ASN A 328 7.92 12.45 11.02
N ASP A 329 8.56 13.62 10.94
CA ASP A 329 9.34 14.20 12.02
C ASP A 329 9.37 15.73 11.88
N THR A 330 9.96 16.42 12.86
CA THR A 330 10.16 17.88 12.88
C THR A 330 11.64 18.28 12.78
N ALA A 331 12.56 17.33 12.82
CA ALA A 331 14.00 17.54 12.66
C ALA A 331 14.31 18.28 11.36
N THR A 332 15.30 19.16 11.41
CA THR A 332 15.71 19.99 10.27
C THR A 332 16.55 19.24 9.25
N SER A 333 17.05 18.04 9.59
CA SER A 333 17.79 17.16 8.70
C SER A 333 17.50 15.70 9.06
N ILE A 334 17.23 14.88 8.04
CA ILE A 334 16.78 13.50 8.20
C ILE A 334 17.58 12.60 7.25
N GLY A 335 18.29 11.63 7.82
CA GLY A 335 19.07 10.62 7.09
C GLY A 335 18.20 9.57 6.40
N GLY A 336 18.79 8.87 5.43
CA GLY A 336 18.18 7.70 4.80
C GLY A 336 17.51 8.02 3.46
N TYR A 337 17.22 6.96 2.70
CA TYR A 337 16.55 7.06 1.42
C TYR A 337 15.05 6.96 1.64
N ALA A 338 14.29 7.85 1.01
CA ALA A 338 12.84 7.82 1.06
C ALA A 338 12.24 6.66 0.27
N LEU A 339 12.85 6.33 -0.87
CA LEU A 339 12.46 5.22 -1.73
C LEU A 339 13.69 4.34 -2.01
N SER A 340 13.59 3.07 -1.69
CA SER A 340 14.65 2.08 -1.90
C SER A 340 14.15 0.96 -2.79
N LEU A 341 14.78 0.79 -3.96
CA LEU A 341 14.49 -0.31 -4.89
C LEU A 341 15.61 -1.35 -4.75
N GLU A 342 15.33 -2.47 -4.07
CA GLU A 342 16.37 -3.42 -3.62
C GLU A 342 16.09 -4.91 -3.89
N PRO A 343 15.75 -5.35 -5.11
CA PRO A 343 15.22 -6.70 -5.34
C PRO A 343 16.24 -7.85 -5.40
N TRP A 344 17.53 -7.62 -5.09
CA TRP A 344 18.67 -8.57 -5.07
C TRP A 344 18.89 -9.55 -6.26
N GLU A 345 18.04 -9.52 -7.29
CA GLU A 345 18.05 -10.34 -8.51
C GLU A 345 17.64 -9.50 -9.74
N VAL A 346 17.90 -9.94 -10.99
CA VAL A 346 17.49 -9.19 -12.20
C VAL A 346 16.78 -10.08 -13.22
N LEU A 347 15.58 -9.66 -13.63
CA LEU A 347 14.92 -10.09 -14.86
C LEU A 347 14.96 -8.92 -15.86
N ALA A 348 15.27 -9.20 -17.12
CA ALA A 348 15.42 -8.17 -18.18
C ALA A 348 14.14 -7.34 -18.42
N GLU A 349 12.98 -7.81 -17.97
CA GLU A 349 11.67 -7.19 -18.16
C GLU A 349 11.31 -6.14 -17.09
N ARG A 350 12.11 -6.01 -16.02
CA ARG A 350 11.78 -5.05 -14.94
C ARG A 350 11.86 -3.62 -15.43
N GLN A 351 10.82 -2.86 -15.11
CA GLN A 351 10.71 -1.43 -15.36
C GLN A 351 10.01 -0.76 -14.18
N VAL A 352 10.75 0.11 -13.49
CA VAL A 352 10.19 0.98 -12.45
C VAL A 352 10.27 2.42 -12.93
N THR A 353 9.16 3.15 -12.88
CA THR A 353 9.10 4.57 -13.22
C THR A 353 8.72 5.38 -12.01
N VAL A 354 9.53 6.39 -11.68
CA VAL A 354 9.22 7.41 -10.67
C VAL A 354 9.14 8.73 -11.40
N ARG A 355 7.95 9.30 -11.53
CA ARG A 355 7.73 10.52 -12.30
C ARG A 355 6.88 11.54 -11.57
N ASN A 356 7.16 12.81 -11.81
CA ASN A 356 6.45 13.96 -11.21
C ASN A 356 6.40 13.90 -9.67
N CYS A 357 7.28 13.13 -9.03
CA CYS A 357 7.27 12.92 -7.59
C CYS A 357 8.09 14.00 -6.88
N SER A 358 7.86 14.14 -5.57
CA SER A 358 8.63 15.05 -4.71
C SER A 358 9.12 14.36 -3.44
N PHE A 359 10.26 14.81 -2.95
CA PHE A 359 10.89 14.29 -1.73
C PHE A 359 11.01 15.41 -0.70
N ASP A 360 10.85 15.06 0.58
CA ASP A 360 10.95 15.99 1.70
C ASP A 360 12.26 16.81 1.66
N PRO A 361 12.22 18.15 1.71
CA PRO A 361 13.40 19.01 1.62
C PRO A 361 14.49 18.75 2.67
N ARG A 362 14.12 18.10 3.78
CA ARG A 362 15.01 17.86 4.93
C ARG A 362 15.80 16.57 4.80
N LEU A 363 15.45 15.72 3.83
CA LEU A 363 16.14 14.47 3.61
C LEU A 363 17.58 14.70 3.13
N THR A 364 18.51 13.90 3.63
CA THR A 364 19.90 13.92 3.15
C THR A 364 20.09 13.09 1.88
N GLN A 365 19.20 12.10 1.65
CA GLN A 365 19.10 11.29 0.43
C GLN A 365 17.65 11.06 -0.02
N ASN A 366 17.42 10.77 -1.30
CA ASN A 366 16.06 10.53 -1.81
C ASN A 366 15.85 9.07 -2.24
N ILE A 367 16.64 8.59 -3.21
CA ILE A 367 16.39 7.30 -3.86
C ILE A 367 17.61 6.38 -3.78
N SER A 368 17.42 5.14 -3.35
CA SER A 368 18.39 4.05 -3.43
C SER A 368 18.04 3.12 -4.58
N LEU A 369 18.95 2.98 -5.55
CA LEU A 369 18.81 2.05 -6.68
C LEU A 369 19.87 0.95 -6.57
N ASN A 370 19.47 -0.20 -6.02
CA ASN A 370 20.36 -1.31 -5.73
C ASN A 370 20.00 -2.52 -6.60
N ARG A 371 20.75 -2.71 -7.68
CA ARG A 371 20.67 -3.91 -8.55
C ARG A 371 19.25 -4.16 -9.08
N CYS A 372 18.55 -3.09 -9.44
CA CYS A 372 17.12 -3.11 -9.73
C CYS A 372 16.75 -3.05 -11.22
N GLY A 373 17.69 -3.30 -12.14
CA GLY A 373 17.40 -3.36 -13.58
C GLY A 373 17.15 -1.97 -14.19
N ASN A 374 16.01 -1.79 -14.88
CA ASN A 374 15.70 -0.56 -15.59
C ASN A 374 14.85 0.39 -14.74
N VAL A 375 15.33 1.62 -14.55
CA VAL A 375 14.64 2.66 -13.79
C VAL A 375 14.55 3.96 -14.59
N SER A 376 13.34 4.51 -14.65
CA SER A 376 13.08 5.81 -15.26
C SER A 376 12.68 6.82 -14.20
N LEU A 377 13.48 7.88 -14.06
CA LEU A 377 13.26 8.99 -13.13
C LEU A 377 12.93 10.25 -13.94
N ILE A 378 11.68 10.69 -13.94
CA ILE A 378 11.20 11.69 -14.90
C ILE A 378 10.56 12.88 -14.17
N ASN A 379 11.05 14.11 -14.39
CA ASN A 379 10.44 15.34 -13.86
C ASN A 379 10.17 15.33 -12.33
N ASN A 380 10.99 14.66 -11.54
CA ASN A 380 10.86 14.68 -10.08
C ASN A 380 11.48 15.94 -9.49
N ARG A 381 10.99 16.38 -8.33
CA ARG A 381 11.62 17.40 -7.48
C ARG A 381 12.45 16.74 -6.40
N TYR A 382 13.75 17.02 -6.42
CA TYR A 382 14.73 16.41 -5.55
C TYR A 382 15.21 17.36 -4.45
N SER A 383 15.57 16.76 -3.33
CA SER A 383 16.21 17.39 -2.18
C SER A 383 17.39 16.54 -1.73
N GLY A 384 18.33 17.11 -0.97
CA GLY A 384 19.45 16.32 -0.48
C GLY A 384 20.65 17.16 -0.08
N SER A 385 21.03 17.08 1.19
CA SER A 385 22.26 17.70 1.68
C SER A 385 23.51 16.84 1.48
N ASP A 386 23.35 15.52 1.31
CA ASP A 386 24.47 14.62 1.05
C ASP A 386 24.53 14.20 -0.42
N HIS A 387 23.57 13.37 -0.84
CA HIS A 387 23.41 12.98 -2.25
C HIS A 387 21.99 12.53 -2.52
N VAL A 388 21.49 12.72 -3.74
CA VAL A 388 20.06 12.48 -4.03
C VAL A 388 19.79 11.03 -4.44
N ILE A 389 20.54 10.53 -5.42
CA ILE A 389 20.30 9.22 -6.04
C ILE A 389 21.53 8.33 -5.83
N MET A 390 21.36 7.21 -5.14
CA MET A 390 22.36 6.17 -5.06
C MET A 390 22.21 5.19 -6.22
N LEU A 391 23.34 4.88 -6.86
CA LEU A 391 23.45 3.97 -7.99
C LEU A 391 24.34 2.79 -7.60
N TYR A 392 23.79 1.59 -7.66
CA TYR A 392 24.57 0.38 -7.50
C TYR A 392 24.12 -0.73 -8.44
N GLY A 393 25.00 -1.09 -9.38
CA GLY A 393 24.87 -2.30 -10.20
C GLY A 393 26.06 -3.23 -9.99
N THR A 394 26.02 -4.44 -10.55
CA THR A 394 27.16 -5.37 -10.60
C THR A 394 27.19 -6.10 -11.93
N GLY A 395 28.30 -6.77 -12.25
CA GLY A 395 28.41 -7.72 -13.36
C GLY A 395 27.18 -8.61 -13.57
N THR A 396 26.68 -9.22 -12.49
CA THR A 396 25.51 -10.11 -12.51
C THR A 396 24.18 -9.35 -12.59
N TYR A 397 24.10 -8.19 -11.94
CA TYR A 397 22.86 -7.44 -11.77
C TYR A 397 23.07 -5.98 -12.21
N PRO A 398 23.01 -5.70 -13.52
CA PRO A 398 23.27 -4.37 -14.04
C PRO A 398 22.18 -3.38 -13.63
N LEU A 399 22.55 -2.11 -13.57
CA LEU A 399 21.64 -1.00 -13.33
C LEU A 399 21.60 -0.10 -14.57
N VAL A 400 20.42 0.12 -15.13
CA VAL A 400 20.18 1.03 -16.25
C VAL A 400 19.21 2.12 -15.79
N VAL A 401 19.69 3.36 -15.72
CA VAL A 401 18.89 4.48 -15.22
C VAL A 401 18.77 5.55 -16.30
N THR A 402 17.54 6.02 -16.52
CA THR A 402 17.28 7.26 -17.23
C THR A 402 16.80 8.31 -16.24
N VAL A 403 17.50 9.45 -16.19
CA VAL A 403 17.05 10.67 -15.51
C VAL A 403 16.67 11.66 -16.59
N ASP A 404 15.40 12.00 -16.69
CA ASP A 404 14.85 12.91 -17.71
C ASP A 404 14.17 14.11 -17.06
N GLY A 405 14.79 15.28 -17.18
CA GLY A 405 14.34 16.49 -16.50
C GLY A 405 14.39 16.41 -14.97
N GLY A 406 13.55 17.22 -14.32
CA GLY A 406 13.47 17.32 -12.86
C GLY A 406 14.05 18.61 -12.29
N ASP A 407 13.72 18.86 -11.02
CA ASP A 407 14.11 20.04 -10.26
C ASP A 407 15.12 19.65 -9.18
N PHE A 408 16.36 20.14 -9.32
CA PHE A 408 17.46 19.91 -8.39
C PHE A 408 17.81 21.18 -7.59
N SER A 409 16.97 22.22 -7.61
CA SER A 409 17.26 23.52 -6.99
C SER A 409 17.42 23.44 -5.47
N GLN A 410 16.82 22.43 -4.82
CA GLN A 410 16.91 22.20 -3.37
C GLN A 410 18.01 21.20 -2.96
N VAL A 411 18.85 20.80 -3.92
CA VAL A 411 19.97 19.88 -3.65
C VAL A 411 21.20 20.70 -3.31
N THR A 412 21.76 20.45 -2.11
CA THR A 412 23.00 21.10 -1.64
C THR A 412 24.19 20.14 -1.61
N GLY A 413 23.92 18.83 -1.67
CA GLY A 413 24.91 17.76 -1.78
C GLY A 413 25.30 17.44 -3.23
N LYS A 414 25.26 16.15 -3.60
CA LYS A 414 25.49 15.66 -4.97
C LYS A 414 24.22 15.12 -5.62
N MET A 415 24.12 15.19 -6.95
CA MET A 415 23.04 14.50 -7.65
C MET A 415 23.14 12.98 -7.50
N PHE A 416 24.36 12.46 -7.64
CA PHE A 416 24.60 11.02 -7.71
C PHE A 416 25.65 10.57 -6.71
N TYR A 417 25.37 9.42 -6.10
CA TYR A 417 26.33 8.60 -5.40
C TYR A 417 26.43 7.25 -6.09
N HIS A 418 27.62 6.67 -6.17
CA HIS A 418 27.77 5.29 -6.62
C HIS A 418 28.72 4.49 -5.74
N LYS A 419 28.36 3.22 -5.55
CA LYS A 419 29.23 2.21 -4.93
C LYS A 419 30.28 1.72 -5.93
N SER A 420 31.39 1.13 -5.47
CA SER A 420 32.36 0.47 -6.36
C SER A 420 31.65 -0.60 -7.21
N SER A 421 31.53 -0.37 -8.52
CA SER A 421 30.69 -1.16 -9.42
C SER A 421 31.28 -1.14 -10.83
N ASP A 422 30.89 -2.08 -11.70
CA ASP A 422 31.36 -2.18 -13.08
C ASP A 422 30.22 -2.16 -14.13
N LYS A 423 28.94 -2.01 -13.71
CA LYS A 423 27.75 -2.09 -14.60
C LYS A 423 26.63 -1.12 -14.24
N ILE A 424 26.95 0.18 -14.28
CA ILE A 424 25.95 1.25 -14.20
C ILE A 424 25.91 1.96 -15.56
N THR A 425 24.75 1.93 -16.22
CA THR A 425 24.46 2.71 -17.42
C THR A 425 23.55 3.86 -17.04
N LEU A 426 23.99 5.10 -17.30
CA LEU A 426 23.27 6.31 -16.95
C LEU A 426 22.96 7.14 -18.20
N SER A 427 21.68 7.44 -18.42
CA SER A 427 21.21 8.43 -19.39
C SER A 427 20.69 9.65 -18.65
N MET A 428 21.26 10.83 -18.93
CA MET A 428 20.80 12.11 -18.38
C MET A 428 20.25 12.94 -19.53
N LYS A 429 18.94 13.15 -19.56
CA LYS A 429 18.20 13.82 -20.63
C LYS A 429 17.55 15.10 -20.11
N ASN A 430 17.49 16.12 -20.96
CA ASN A 430 16.79 17.39 -20.67
C ASN A 430 17.07 17.98 -19.28
N LEU A 431 18.32 17.94 -18.80
CA LEU A 431 18.62 18.10 -17.38
C LEU A 431 19.28 19.46 -17.08
N PRO A 432 18.51 20.50 -16.67
CA PRO A 432 19.10 21.73 -16.17
C PRO A 432 19.73 21.46 -14.79
N VAL A 433 21.01 21.81 -14.63
CA VAL A 433 21.76 21.53 -13.41
C VAL A 433 22.28 22.83 -12.80
N PRO A 434 22.01 23.11 -11.51
CA PRO A 434 22.65 24.20 -10.79
C PRO A 434 24.18 24.11 -10.83
N VAL A 435 24.87 25.24 -10.93
CA VAL A 435 26.35 25.27 -10.97
C VAL A 435 27.00 24.62 -9.74
N SER A 436 26.33 24.62 -8.58
CA SER A 436 26.76 23.93 -7.36
C SER A 436 26.87 22.40 -7.52
N LEU A 437 26.11 21.81 -8.44
CA LEU A 437 26.03 20.36 -8.67
C LEU A 437 26.92 19.88 -9.83
N THR A 438 27.86 20.73 -10.26
CA THR A 438 28.82 20.42 -11.34
C THR A 438 29.92 19.45 -10.92
N SER A 439 30.17 19.29 -9.62
CA SER A 439 31.31 18.55 -9.07
C SER A 439 31.28 17.01 -9.23
N GLY A 440 30.47 16.49 -10.17
CA GLY A 440 30.43 15.07 -10.54
C GLY A 440 29.73 14.19 -9.50
N TYR A 441 30.31 13.02 -9.24
CA TYR A 441 29.77 11.97 -8.37
C TYR A 441 30.36 12.01 -6.95
N LYS A 442 29.55 11.67 -5.94
CA LYS A 442 30.05 11.09 -4.68
C LYS A 442 30.34 9.60 -4.93
N SER A 443 31.41 9.05 -4.35
CA SER A 443 31.72 7.62 -4.53
C SER A 443 32.51 7.03 -3.36
N GLU A 444 32.33 5.74 -3.12
CA GLU A 444 33.20 4.95 -2.22
C GLU A 444 34.55 4.66 -2.85
N ASN A 445 34.59 4.53 -4.18
CA ASN A 445 35.78 4.27 -4.96
C ASN A 445 35.92 5.33 -6.06
N SER A 446 37.00 6.10 -6.03
CA SER A 446 37.26 7.17 -6.99
C SER A 446 37.70 6.69 -8.37
N SER A 447 38.07 5.41 -8.51
CA SER A 447 38.63 4.84 -9.74
C SER A 447 37.57 4.40 -10.76
N PHE A 448 36.30 4.28 -10.34
CA PHE A 448 35.20 3.92 -11.22
C PHE A 448 34.30 5.12 -11.52
N THR A 449 33.80 5.20 -12.74
CA THR A 449 32.77 6.15 -13.16
C THR A 449 31.66 5.41 -13.91
N PRO A 450 30.37 5.70 -13.66
CA PRO A 450 29.26 5.16 -14.44
C PRO A 450 29.46 5.33 -15.95
N VAL A 451 28.97 4.37 -16.73
CA VAL A 451 28.92 4.49 -18.19
C VAL A 451 27.79 5.45 -18.53
N VAL A 452 28.15 6.67 -18.93
CA VAL A 452 27.19 7.67 -19.37
C VAL A 452 26.87 7.45 -20.85
N SER A 453 25.70 6.89 -21.14
CA SER A 453 25.25 6.62 -22.51
C SER A 453 24.69 7.87 -23.18
N ILE A 454 24.03 8.74 -22.42
CA ILE A 454 23.50 10.04 -22.88
C ILE A 454 23.81 11.08 -21.82
N ASN A 455 24.38 12.21 -22.24
CA ASN A 455 24.59 13.37 -21.39
C ASN A 455 24.07 14.64 -22.06
N GLU A 456 22.88 15.07 -21.65
CA GLU A 456 22.25 16.34 -22.08
C GLU A 456 22.10 17.30 -20.89
N ARG A 457 23.04 17.23 -19.94
CA ARG A 457 23.08 18.17 -18.82
C ARG A 457 23.43 19.57 -19.29
N VAL A 458 22.67 20.55 -18.85
CA VAL A 458 22.93 21.98 -19.10
C VAL A 458 23.17 22.71 -17.79
N VAL A 459 24.37 23.22 -17.61
CA VAL A 459 24.80 24.00 -16.45
C VAL A 459 24.77 25.48 -16.83
N TYR A 460 23.93 26.25 -16.15
CA TYR A 460 23.86 27.70 -16.35
C TYR A 460 24.85 28.42 -15.45
N VAL A 461 25.68 29.30 -16.02
CA VAL A 461 26.70 30.06 -15.28
C VAL A 461 26.64 31.55 -15.58
N ALA A 462 27.06 32.37 -14.62
CA ALA A 462 27.13 33.82 -14.78
C ALA A 462 28.41 34.30 -15.49
N THR A 463 29.49 33.51 -15.46
CA THR A 463 30.80 33.91 -15.99
C THR A 463 31.39 32.79 -16.84
N ALA A 464 32.01 33.15 -17.96
CA ALA A 464 32.69 32.21 -18.84
C ALA A 464 33.84 31.45 -18.11
N PRO A 465 34.09 30.16 -18.42
CA PRO A 465 35.24 29.44 -17.91
C PRO A 465 36.55 30.09 -18.40
N SER A 466 37.55 30.18 -17.53
CA SER A 466 38.83 30.83 -17.82
C SER A 466 39.97 30.21 -17.01
N ALA A 467 41.17 30.82 -17.05
CA ALA A 467 42.26 30.44 -16.17
C ALA A 467 41.92 30.65 -14.68
N SER A 468 41.15 31.70 -14.36
CA SER A 468 40.75 32.06 -12.99
C SER A 468 39.35 31.58 -12.60
N VAL A 469 38.50 31.25 -13.58
CA VAL A 469 37.13 30.75 -13.35
C VAL A 469 37.05 29.29 -13.75
N LYS A 470 36.97 28.39 -12.76
CA LYS A 470 36.93 26.94 -12.97
C LYS A 470 35.56 26.38 -12.60
N TYR A 471 35.10 25.44 -13.41
CA TYR A 471 33.91 24.65 -13.14
C TYR A 471 34.25 23.17 -13.24
N GLY A 472 33.78 22.37 -12.28
CA GLY A 472 33.74 20.92 -12.40
C GLY A 472 32.72 20.50 -13.46
N GLY A 473 32.62 19.20 -13.73
CA GLY A 473 31.62 18.69 -14.66
C GLY A 473 31.79 17.20 -14.92
N ILE A 474 30.84 16.64 -15.65
CA ILE A 474 30.92 15.33 -16.29
C ILE A 474 31.20 15.54 -17.77
N LYS A 475 32.03 14.69 -18.37
CA LYS A 475 32.26 14.70 -19.82
C LYS A 475 30.92 14.70 -20.57
N GLY A 476 30.76 15.64 -21.50
CA GLY A 476 29.52 15.88 -22.24
C GLY A 476 28.60 16.95 -21.66
N ASP A 477 28.82 17.41 -20.43
CA ASP A 477 28.04 18.52 -19.86
C ASP A 477 28.13 19.74 -20.77
N THR A 478 27.01 20.42 -21.00
CA THR A 478 26.96 21.72 -21.67
C THR A 478 26.96 22.81 -20.61
N LEU A 479 27.94 23.69 -20.64
CA LEU A 479 27.97 24.90 -19.83
C LEU A 479 27.50 26.07 -20.67
N ARG A 480 26.48 26.81 -20.19
CA ARG A 480 25.80 27.89 -20.93
C ARG A 480 25.80 29.16 -20.11
N LEU A 481 26.19 30.28 -20.74
CA LEU A 481 26.19 31.59 -20.09
C LEU A 481 24.75 32.12 -19.93
N ILE A 482 24.38 32.57 -18.73
CA ILE A 482 23.06 33.14 -18.42
C ILE A 482 22.83 34.43 -19.21
N THR A 483 23.86 35.26 -19.35
CA THR A 483 23.81 36.51 -20.11
C THR A 483 24.89 36.49 -21.18
N PRO A 484 24.58 36.00 -22.40
CA PRO A 484 25.51 36.00 -23.52
C PRO A 484 25.98 37.41 -23.87
N VAL A 485 27.26 37.54 -24.22
CA VAL A 485 27.83 38.79 -24.77
C VAL A 485 27.97 38.62 -26.28
N ASN A 486 27.47 39.58 -27.05
CA ASN A 486 27.51 39.55 -28.51
C ASN A 486 28.93 39.27 -29.03
N ASN A 487 29.01 38.36 -30.01
CA ASN A 487 30.26 37.91 -30.63
C ASN A 487 31.26 37.25 -29.67
N GLN A 488 30.85 36.85 -28.46
CA GLN A 488 31.67 36.09 -27.51
C GLN A 488 31.16 34.65 -27.35
N PRO A 489 32.04 33.70 -26.96
CA PRO A 489 31.63 32.36 -26.59
C PRO A 489 30.52 32.37 -25.53
N CYS A 490 29.48 31.57 -25.73
CA CYS A 490 28.33 31.49 -24.83
C CYS A 490 27.92 30.06 -24.44
N GLU A 491 28.43 29.04 -25.14
CA GLU A 491 28.30 27.64 -24.73
C GLU A 491 29.62 26.88 -24.88
N TRP A 492 29.85 25.97 -23.95
CA TRP A 492 31.00 25.07 -23.92
C TRP A 492 30.56 23.64 -23.62
N ILE A 493 31.34 22.67 -24.07
CA ILE A 493 31.15 21.26 -23.71
C ILE A 493 32.34 20.74 -22.89
N ALA A 494 32.06 20.00 -21.82
CA ALA A 494 33.08 19.36 -21.02
C ALA A 494 33.71 18.18 -21.78
N THR A 495 35.02 18.21 -21.99
CA THR A 495 35.73 17.10 -22.66
C THR A 495 36.27 16.05 -21.69
N THR A 496 36.24 16.36 -20.39
CA THR A 496 36.72 15.54 -19.27
C THR A 496 35.68 15.51 -18.15
N THR A 497 35.77 14.51 -17.28
CA THR A 497 35.03 14.47 -16.01
C THR A 497 35.99 14.87 -14.89
N ASN A 498 35.68 15.94 -14.15
CA ASN A 498 36.52 16.43 -13.06
C ASN A 498 35.67 17.14 -12.00
N LYS A 499 35.98 16.93 -10.72
CA LYS A 499 35.21 17.48 -9.60
C LYS A 499 35.34 19.00 -9.44
N THR A 500 36.45 19.58 -9.91
CA THR A 500 36.82 20.98 -9.60
C THR A 500 37.08 21.79 -10.86
N ALA A 501 37.72 21.20 -11.87
CA ALA A 501 38.12 21.90 -13.08
C ALA A 501 38.09 20.96 -14.29
N CYS A 502 36.97 20.96 -15.02
CA CYS A 502 36.89 20.33 -16.32
C CYS A 502 37.58 21.17 -17.40
N THR A 503 38.03 20.48 -18.44
CA THR A 503 38.38 21.10 -19.72
C THR A 503 37.10 21.40 -20.49
N TRP A 504 36.90 22.67 -20.85
CA TRP A 504 35.71 23.19 -21.53
C TRP A 504 36.06 23.65 -22.94
N LEU A 505 35.47 23.02 -23.96
CA LEU A 505 35.65 23.40 -25.37
C LEU A 505 34.50 24.29 -25.81
N VAL A 506 34.80 25.45 -26.42
CA VAL A 506 33.77 26.33 -26.99
C VAL A 506 32.98 25.59 -28.06
N THR A 507 31.65 25.61 -27.95
CA THR A 507 30.74 25.01 -28.95
C THR A 507 29.88 26.06 -29.65
N LYS A 508 29.67 27.22 -29.03
CA LYS A 508 28.80 28.27 -29.58
C LYS A 508 29.26 29.67 -29.20
N THR A 509 29.09 30.59 -30.13
CA THR A 509 29.28 32.04 -29.95
C THR A 509 27.92 32.73 -30.04
N ALA A 510 27.68 33.74 -29.20
CA ALA A 510 26.46 34.52 -29.26
C ALA A 510 26.40 35.31 -30.57
N LYS A 511 25.26 35.23 -31.27
CA LYS A 511 25.03 36.05 -32.48
C LYS A 511 24.83 37.51 -32.07
N SER A 512 25.22 38.42 -32.97
CA SER A 512 25.08 39.88 -32.82
C SER A 512 23.65 40.34 -32.60
#